data_AF-A0A533WQW5-F1
#
_entry.id   AF-A0A533WQW5-F1
#
_cell.length_a   1.000
_cell.length_b   1.000
_cell.length_c   1.000
_cell.angle_alpha   90.00
_cell.angle_beta   90.00
_cell.angle_gamma   90.00
#
_symmetry.space_group_name_H-M   'P 1'
#
loop_
_entity.id
_entity.type
_entity.pdbx_description
1 polymer ?
#
loop_
_entity_poly.entity_id
_entity_poly.type
_entity_poly.pdbx_seq_one_letter_code
_entity_poly.pdbx_strand_id
1 'polypeptide(L)'
;MLLFYSDPEYAKKIEFQFIENGLAREEHCIYATEEDPTFIKKKMEEFGRVSDFIKRNLLHIYQTEDPFMHPEGVLAGAKSNFEMILKDSKPPYRIVAMLIPDAGTAEAMCTHIKIEREFQDSFEGFNGSVMCPYNIKKLEQNKSDNWIRELFDSHHSAIYAPTFEARRGCCIF
;
A
#
# COMPACT_ATOMS: atom_id res chain seq x y z
N MET A 1 7.91 2.19 0.02
CA MET A 1 7.83 2.79 -1.33
C MET A 1 6.52 3.56 -1.42
N LEU A 2 6.55 4.84 -1.80
CA LEU A 2 5.35 5.63 -2.05
C LEU A 2 4.88 5.42 -3.49
N LEU A 3 3.57 5.34 -3.71
CA LEU A 3 2.96 5.44 -5.04
C LEU A 3 1.97 6.61 -5.04
N PHE A 4 2.38 7.74 -5.59
CA PHE A 4 1.49 8.89 -5.79
C PHE A 4 0.76 8.76 -7.13
N TYR A 5 -0.57 8.75 -7.11
CA TYR A 5 -1.38 8.56 -8.31
C TYR A 5 -2.55 9.53 -8.39
N SER A 6 -3.08 9.76 -9.59
CA SER A 6 -4.34 10.50 -9.78
C SER A 6 -5.40 9.74 -10.60
N ASP A 7 -4.97 8.67 -11.26
CA ASP A 7 -5.80 7.68 -11.96
C ASP A 7 -5.79 6.35 -11.18
N PRO A 8 -6.90 6.00 -10.49
CA PRO A 8 -6.99 4.77 -9.70
C PRO A 8 -6.81 3.48 -10.52
N GLU A 9 -7.26 3.44 -11.78
CA GLU A 9 -7.10 2.25 -12.61
C GLU A 9 -5.65 2.08 -13.04
N TYR A 10 -4.91 3.17 -13.25
CA TYR A 10 -3.47 3.08 -13.48
C TYR A 10 -2.70 2.67 -12.22
N ALA A 11 -3.08 3.21 -11.06
CA ALA A 11 -2.47 2.82 -9.78
C ALA A 11 -2.59 1.30 -9.54
N LYS A 12 -3.79 0.74 -9.73
CA LYS A 12 -4.03 -0.71 -9.61
C LYS A 12 -3.11 -1.52 -10.52
N LYS A 13 -2.84 -1.07 -11.75
CA LYS A 13 -1.88 -1.75 -12.65
C LYS A 13 -0.47 -1.78 -12.08
N ILE A 14 0.00 -0.67 -11.52
CA ILE A 14 1.33 -0.57 -10.90
C ILE A 14 1.41 -1.46 -9.66
N GLU A 15 0.39 -1.40 -8.80
CA GLU A 15 0.30 -2.22 -7.59
C GLU A 15 0.30 -3.72 -7.92
N PHE A 16 -0.49 -4.14 -8.91
CA PHE A 16 -0.55 -5.54 -9.32
C PHE A 16 0.75 -6.00 -9.97
N GLN A 17 1.40 -5.16 -10.78
CA GLN A 17 2.71 -5.49 -11.33
C GLN A 17 3.77 -5.61 -10.23
N PHE A 18 3.71 -4.76 -9.20
CA PHE A 18 4.58 -4.86 -8.05
C PHE A 18 4.42 -6.21 -7.33
N ILE A 19 3.18 -6.64 -7.07
CA ILE A 19 2.85 -7.95 -6.51
C ILE A 19 3.31 -9.09 -7.41
N GLU A 20 3.03 -9.04 -8.71
CA GLU A 20 3.42 -10.06 -9.68
C GLU A 20 4.94 -10.28 -9.71
N ASN A 21 5.72 -9.20 -9.63
CA ASN A 21 7.18 -9.28 -9.54
C ASN A 21 7.67 -10.03 -8.29
N GLY A 22 6.95 -9.94 -7.17
CA GLY A 22 7.24 -10.72 -5.96
C GLY A 22 6.84 -12.18 -6.10
N LEU A 23 5.65 -12.43 -6.66
CA LEU A 23 5.15 -13.78 -6.92
C LEU A 23 6.06 -14.56 -7.88
N ALA A 24 6.62 -13.90 -8.90
CA ALA A 24 7.60 -14.48 -9.82
C ALA A 24 8.91 -14.93 -9.12
N ARG A 25 9.18 -14.41 -7.92
CA ARG A 25 10.32 -14.75 -7.08
C ARG A 25 9.93 -15.64 -5.89
N GLU A 26 8.70 -16.15 -5.87
CA GLU A 26 8.12 -16.94 -4.78
C GLU A 26 8.11 -16.21 -3.41
N GLU A 27 8.04 -14.88 -3.42
CA GLU A 27 7.86 -14.06 -2.21
C GLU A 27 6.41 -14.17 -1.70
N HIS A 28 6.20 -14.01 -0.39
CA HIS A 28 4.86 -13.88 0.16
C HIS A 28 4.33 -12.47 -0.12
N CYS A 29 3.31 -12.41 -0.95
CA CYS A 29 2.70 -11.18 -1.39
C CYS A 29 1.38 -10.92 -0.65
N ILE A 30 1.19 -9.67 -0.24
CA ILE A 30 0.02 -9.22 0.50
C ILE A 30 -0.55 -8.00 -0.21
N TYR A 31 -1.85 -8.03 -0.47
CA TYR A 31 -2.60 -6.88 -0.93
C TYR A 31 -3.70 -6.55 0.09
N ALA A 32 -3.54 -5.43 0.78
CA ALA A 32 -4.44 -4.97 1.83
C ALA A 32 -5.10 -3.66 1.43
N THR A 33 -6.43 -3.62 1.46
CA THR A 33 -7.23 -2.46 1.03
C THR A 33 -8.57 -2.44 1.76
N GLU A 34 -9.28 -1.32 1.75
CA GLU A 34 -10.67 -1.24 2.23
C GLU A 34 -11.66 -1.93 1.28
N GLU A 35 -11.27 -2.14 0.02
CA GLU A 35 -12.13 -2.75 -1.00
C GLU A 35 -12.36 -4.24 -0.73
N ASP A 36 -13.49 -4.74 -1.24
CA ASP A 36 -13.84 -6.16 -1.13
C ASP A 36 -12.75 -7.07 -1.77
N PRO A 37 -12.23 -8.08 -1.03
CA PRO A 37 -11.18 -8.95 -1.53
C PRO A 37 -11.56 -9.76 -2.78
N THR A 38 -12.84 -10.12 -2.94
CA THR A 38 -13.35 -10.81 -4.13
C THR A 38 -13.32 -9.90 -5.34
N PHE A 39 -13.66 -8.62 -5.17
CA PHE A 39 -13.53 -7.61 -6.21
C PHE A 39 -12.07 -7.43 -6.63
N ILE A 40 -11.16 -7.28 -5.67
CA ILE A 40 -9.72 -7.16 -5.95
C ILE A 40 -9.17 -8.40 -6.64
N LYS A 41 -9.53 -9.59 -6.16
CA LYS A 41 -9.13 -10.85 -6.80
C LYS A 41 -9.55 -10.89 -8.25
N LYS A 42 -10.81 -10.55 -8.55
CA LYS A 42 -11.33 -10.52 -9.92
C LYS A 42 -10.56 -9.52 -10.79
N LYS A 43 -10.27 -8.33 -10.26
CA LYS A 43 -9.44 -7.33 -10.93
C LYS A 43 -8.05 -7.86 -11.22
N MET A 44 -7.37 -8.47 -10.25
CA MET A 44 -6.05 -9.06 -10.46
C MET A 44 -6.07 -10.18 -11.51
N GLU A 45 -7.13 -10.99 -11.55
CA GLU A 45 -7.32 -12.04 -12.57
C GLU A 45 -7.43 -11.49 -14.00
N GLU A 46 -7.88 -10.24 -14.18
CA GLU A 46 -7.87 -9.56 -15.49
C GLU A 46 -6.43 -9.27 -15.98
N PHE A 47 -5.45 -9.22 -15.06
CA PHE A 47 -4.05 -8.93 -15.36
C PHE A 47 -3.14 -10.17 -15.37
N GLY A 48 -3.55 -11.28 -14.75
CA GLY A 48 -2.70 -12.48 -14.67
C GLY A 48 -3.30 -13.67 -13.91
N ARG A 49 -2.50 -14.73 -13.70
CA ARG A 49 -2.93 -16.00 -13.07
C ARG A 49 -2.83 -15.98 -11.55
N VAL A 50 -3.69 -15.21 -10.92
CA VAL A 50 -3.65 -14.96 -9.47
C VAL A 50 -4.15 -16.14 -8.62
N SER A 51 -5.12 -16.90 -9.13
CA SER A 51 -5.73 -18.03 -8.43
C SER A 51 -4.74 -19.15 -8.05
N ASP A 52 -3.66 -19.35 -8.83
CA ASP A 52 -2.66 -20.39 -8.54
C ASP A 52 -1.77 -20.00 -7.33
N PHE A 53 -1.44 -18.71 -7.20
CA PHE A 53 -0.63 -18.21 -6.08
C PHE A 53 -1.40 -18.19 -4.76
N ILE A 54 -2.71 -17.90 -4.80
CA ILE A 54 -3.59 -18.00 -3.62
C ILE A 54 -3.63 -19.45 -3.12
N LYS A 55 -3.83 -20.44 -4.00
CA LYS A 55 -3.83 -21.87 -3.63
C LYS A 55 -2.51 -22.34 -3.02
N ARG A 56 -1.39 -21.74 -3.45
CA ARG A 56 -0.04 -22.00 -2.94
C ARG A 56 0.29 -21.22 -1.67
N ASN A 57 -0.64 -20.40 -1.16
CA ASN A 57 -0.43 -19.54 0.00
C ASN A 57 0.73 -18.54 -0.19
N LEU A 58 0.92 -18.06 -1.42
CA LEU A 58 1.91 -17.02 -1.76
C LEU A 58 1.27 -15.65 -1.98
N LEU A 59 -0.04 -15.59 -2.24
CA LEU A 59 -0.78 -14.33 -2.30
C LEU A 59 -1.91 -14.32 -1.28
N HIS A 60 -1.94 -13.25 -0.49
CA HIS A 60 -2.98 -12.95 0.47
C HIS A 60 -3.66 -11.63 0.08
N ILE A 61 -4.99 -11.62 0.08
CA ILE A 61 -5.79 -10.41 -0.18
C ILE A 61 -6.65 -10.19 1.05
N TYR A 62 -6.43 -9.08 1.74
CA TYR A 62 -7.13 -8.74 2.97
C TYR A 62 -7.94 -7.45 2.80
N GLN A 63 -9.12 -7.46 3.40
CA GLN A 63 -9.87 -6.23 3.62
C GLN A 63 -9.42 -5.64 4.96
N THR A 64 -8.98 -4.39 4.96
CA THR A 64 -8.65 -3.66 6.20
C THR A 64 -9.88 -2.96 6.74
N GLU A 65 -10.00 -2.92 8.06
CA GLU A 65 -11.02 -2.10 8.73
C GLU A 65 -10.56 -0.64 8.80
N ASP A 66 -11.50 0.30 8.91
CA ASP A 66 -11.20 1.71 9.15
C ASP A 66 -10.54 1.86 10.54
N PRO A 67 -9.25 2.25 10.63
CA PRO A 67 -8.57 2.35 11.90
C PRO A 67 -9.19 3.40 12.82
N PHE A 68 -9.89 4.42 12.30
CA PHE A 68 -10.56 5.44 13.13
C PHE A 68 -11.76 4.89 13.91
N MET A 69 -12.30 3.73 13.51
CA MET A 69 -13.41 3.06 14.18
C MET A 69 -12.95 2.13 15.30
N HIS A 70 -11.65 1.94 15.49
CA HIS A 70 -11.11 1.04 16.51
C HIS A 70 -11.31 1.62 17.93
N PRO A 71 -11.83 0.85 18.90
CA PRO A 71 -12.23 1.35 20.22
C PRO A 71 -11.06 1.88 21.06
N GLU A 72 -9.85 1.38 20.82
CA GLU A 72 -8.61 1.83 21.49
C GLU A 72 -7.92 2.98 20.76
N GLY A 73 -8.53 3.49 19.69
CA GLY A 73 -8.01 4.56 18.86
C GLY A 73 -7.26 4.07 17.62
N VAL A 74 -6.97 5.04 16.75
CA VAL A 74 -6.45 4.84 15.39
C VAL A 74 -5.10 4.14 15.30
N LEU A 75 -4.18 4.37 16.24
CA LEU A 75 -2.89 3.67 16.28
C LEU A 75 -3.08 2.17 16.52
N ALA A 76 -3.96 1.82 17.47
CA ALA A 76 -4.29 0.43 17.76
C ALA A 76 -5.01 -0.23 16.58
N GLY A 77 -5.91 0.50 15.90
CA GLY A 77 -6.56 0.02 14.68
C GLY A 77 -5.58 -0.27 13.55
N ALA A 78 -4.65 0.64 13.27
CA ALA A 78 -3.64 0.45 12.24
C ALA A 78 -2.71 -0.72 12.57
N LYS A 79 -2.31 -0.85 13.84
CA LYS A 79 -1.50 -1.98 14.33
C LYS A 79 -2.25 -3.32 14.19
N SER A 80 -3.53 -3.36 14.56
CA SER A 80 -4.38 -4.54 14.42
C SER A 80 -4.49 -4.99 12.95
N ASN A 81 -4.74 -4.05 12.04
CA ASN A 81 -4.71 -4.31 10.59
C ASN A 81 -3.35 -4.88 10.17
N PHE A 82 -2.24 -4.30 10.64
CA PHE A 82 -0.90 -4.75 10.27
C PHE A 82 -0.58 -6.16 10.78
N GLU A 83 -0.91 -6.47 12.04
CA GLU A 83 -0.75 -7.80 12.61
C GLU A 83 -1.61 -8.84 11.89
N MET A 84 -2.85 -8.48 11.54
CA MET A 84 -3.75 -9.33 10.76
C MET A 84 -3.14 -9.70 9.40
N ILE A 85 -2.64 -8.72 8.63
CA ILE A 85 -2.13 -8.99 7.28
C ILE A 85 -0.83 -9.78 7.27
N LEU A 86 -0.05 -9.72 8.35
CA LEU A 86 1.19 -10.48 8.47
C LEU A 86 1.01 -11.91 9.00
N LYS A 87 -0.07 -12.18 9.74
CA LYS A 87 -0.29 -13.42 10.48
C LYS A 87 -0.06 -14.72 9.69
N ASP A 88 -0.51 -14.76 8.44
CA ASP A 88 -0.46 -15.98 7.61
C ASP A 88 0.70 -16.00 6.59
N SER A 89 1.61 -15.03 6.70
CA SER A 89 2.66 -14.77 5.72
C SER A 89 4.07 -14.88 6.32
N LYS A 90 5.08 -15.12 5.50
CA LYS A 90 6.49 -15.24 5.93
C LYS A 90 7.40 -14.36 5.09
N PRO A 91 8.47 -13.80 5.64
CA PRO A 91 9.42 -13.03 4.85
C PRO A 91 10.13 -13.95 3.82
N PRO A 92 10.58 -13.43 2.67
CA PRO A 92 10.51 -12.02 2.25
C PRO A 92 9.10 -11.57 1.88
N TYR A 93 8.69 -10.41 2.40
CA TYR A 93 7.37 -9.84 2.17
C TYR A 93 7.33 -8.92 0.95
N ARG A 94 6.21 -8.93 0.23
CA ARG A 94 5.87 -7.88 -0.74
C ARG A 94 4.45 -7.39 -0.52
N ILE A 95 4.31 -6.20 0.05
CA ILE A 95 3.04 -5.69 0.55
C ILE A 95 2.61 -4.48 -0.25
N VAL A 96 1.36 -4.47 -0.72
CA VAL A 96 0.63 -3.24 -1.06
C VAL A 96 -0.37 -3.02 0.07
N ALA A 97 -0.25 -1.90 0.78
CA ALA A 97 -1.17 -1.56 1.85
C ALA A 97 -1.30 -0.04 1.98
N MET A 98 -2.52 0.43 2.21
CA MET A 98 -2.78 1.78 2.68
C MET A 98 -3.16 1.68 4.16
N LEU A 99 -2.23 1.99 5.06
CA LEU A 99 -2.45 1.82 6.50
C LEU A 99 -3.44 2.84 7.08
N ILE A 100 -3.64 3.99 6.40
CA ILE A 100 -4.71 4.94 6.70
C ILE A 100 -5.40 5.39 5.40
N PRO A 101 -6.71 5.12 5.25
CA PRO A 101 -7.44 5.31 4.00
C PRO A 101 -7.84 6.76 3.68
N ASP A 102 -7.83 7.64 4.69
CA ASP A 102 -8.29 9.03 4.54
C ASP A 102 -7.26 10.03 5.08
N ALA A 103 -6.48 10.65 4.19
CA ALA A 103 -5.62 11.80 4.49
C ALA A 103 -6.37 13.14 4.34
N GLY A 104 -7.71 13.12 4.36
CA GLY A 104 -8.58 14.26 4.11
C GLY A 104 -8.66 15.28 5.25
N THR A 105 -8.12 14.99 6.44
CA THR A 105 -8.06 15.94 7.56
C THR A 105 -6.63 16.08 8.10
N ALA A 106 -6.31 17.25 8.66
CA ALA A 106 -5.01 17.49 9.29
C ALA A 106 -4.72 16.51 10.45
N GLU A 107 -5.76 16.10 11.20
CA GLU A 107 -5.64 15.12 12.28
C GLU A 107 -5.28 13.73 11.74
N ALA A 108 -5.94 13.31 10.66
CA ALA A 108 -5.65 12.04 10.01
C ALA A 108 -4.22 12.03 9.42
N MET A 109 -3.79 13.13 8.82
CA MET A 109 -2.43 13.32 8.30
C MET A 109 -1.36 13.26 9.39
N CYS A 110 -1.57 13.93 10.52
CA CYS A 110 -0.66 13.87 11.68
C CYS A 110 -0.58 12.46 12.27
N THR A 111 -1.71 11.78 12.36
CA THR A 111 -1.78 10.40 12.82
C THR A 111 -1.05 9.45 11.88
N HIS A 112 -1.23 9.65 10.59
CA HIS A 112 -0.59 8.88 9.54
C HIS A 112 0.93 8.90 9.65
N ILE A 113 1.52 10.10 9.78
CA ILE A 113 2.98 10.22 9.97
C ILE A 113 3.47 9.47 11.21
N LYS A 114 2.71 9.50 12.31
CA LYS A 114 3.11 8.76 13.52
C LYS A 114 3.18 7.26 13.26
N ILE A 115 2.19 6.71 12.55
CA ILE A 115 2.16 5.29 12.19
C ILE A 115 3.32 4.95 11.25
N GLU A 116 3.57 5.76 10.23
CA GLU A 116 4.68 5.56 9.29
C GLU A 116 6.04 5.60 9.99
N ARG A 117 6.23 6.50 10.96
CA ARG A 117 7.45 6.56 11.78
C ARG A 117 7.63 5.32 12.66
N GLU A 118 6.59 4.91 13.37
CA GLU A 118 6.65 3.69 14.20
C GLU A 118 6.95 2.45 13.35
N PHE A 119 6.41 2.40 12.13
CA PHE A 119 6.71 1.34 11.18
C PHE A 119 8.16 1.42 10.67
N GLN A 120 8.62 2.60 10.29
CA GLN A 120 10.00 2.86 9.82
C GLN A 120 11.04 2.47 10.88
N ASP A 121 10.82 2.81 12.15
CA ASP A 121 11.72 2.46 13.26
C ASP A 121 11.89 0.94 13.41
N SER A 122 10.89 0.17 12.98
CA SER A 122 10.91 -1.30 12.99
C SER A 122 11.32 -1.91 11.64
N PHE A 123 11.53 -1.09 10.61
CA PHE A 123 11.70 -1.54 9.22
C PHE A 123 13.06 -2.19 8.94
N GLU A 124 14.12 -1.85 9.68
CA GLU A 124 15.43 -2.52 9.50
C GLU A 124 15.35 -4.04 9.74
N GLY A 125 14.41 -4.49 10.57
CA GLY A 125 14.10 -5.92 10.75
C GLY A 125 13.06 -6.49 9.77
N PHE A 126 12.41 -5.62 8.98
CA PHE A 126 11.37 -5.99 8.04
C PHE A 126 12.00 -6.50 6.73
N ASN A 127 12.20 -7.82 6.63
CA ASN A 127 12.67 -8.46 5.41
C ASN A 127 11.57 -8.43 4.32
N GLY A 128 11.49 -7.33 3.58
CA GLY A 128 10.49 -7.18 2.53
C GLY A 128 10.41 -5.78 1.92
N SER A 129 9.36 -5.55 1.15
CA SER A 129 9.06 -4.26 0.53
C SER A 129 7.59 -3.93 0.71
N VAL A 130 7.29 -2.69 1.11
CA VAL A 130 5.93 -2.17 1.25
C VAL A 130 5.73 -1.04 0.24
N MET A 131 4.63 -1.09 -0.51
CA MET A 131 4.12 -0.04 -1.37
C MET A 131 2.89 0.59 -0.72
N CYS A 132 2.98 1.90 -0.46
CA CYS A 132 1.94 2.72 0.14
C CYS A 132 1.36 3.63 -0.95
N PRO A 133 0.17 3.32 -1.50
CA PRO A 133 -0.46 4.13 -2.55
C PRO A 133 -1.17 5.37 -1.97
N TYR A 134 -1.08 6.51 -2.65
CA TYR A 134 -1.69 7.78 -2.27
C TYR A 134 -2.34 8.48 -3.47
N ASN A 135 -3.62 8.83 -3.32
CA ASN A 135 -4.33 9.61 -4.32
C ASN A 135 -4.00 11.11 -4.16
N ILE A 136 -3.23 11.66 -5.10
CA ILE A 136 -2.77 13.06 -5.09
C ILE A 136 -3.93 14.04 -4.97
N LYS A 137 -5.07 13.77 -5.62
CA LYS A 137 -6.24 14.67 -5.57
C LYS A 137 -6.84 14.80 -4.16
N LYS A 138 -6.71 13.75 -3.34
CA LYS A 138 -7.09 13.80 -1.92
C LYS A 138 -6.05 14.57 -1.09
N LEU A 139 -4.77 14.45 -1.44
CA LEU A 139 -3.67 15.14 -0.74
C LEU A 139 -3.67 16.65 -0.97
N GLU A 140 -3.96 17.09 -2.19
CA GLU A 140 -4.00 18.51 -2.56
C GLU A 140 -5.04 19.33 -1.80
N GLN A 141 -6.06 18.66 -1.24
CA GLN A 141 -7.06 19.30 -0.39
C GLN A 141 -6.46 19.77 0.96
N ASN A 142 -5.33 19.20 1.37
CA ASN A 142 -4.63 19.53 2.62
C ASN A 142 -3.17 19.92 2.35
N LYS A 143 -2.96 21.20 2.03
CA LYS A 143 -1.68 21.79 1.57
C LYS A 143 -0.60 21.94 2.66
N SER A 144 -0.29 20.90 3.42
CA SER A 144 0.86 20.95 4.34
C SER A 144 2.13 20.44 3.64
N ASP A 145 2.98 21.36 3.19
CA ASP A 145 4.29 21.04 2.61
C ASP A 145 5.18 20.21 3.56
N ASN A 146 5.01 20.39 4.88
CA ASN A 146 5.75 19.61 5.88
C ASN A 146 5.31 18.15 5.88
N TRP A 147 4.02 17.87 5.69
CA TRP A 147 3.52 16.50 5.70
C TRP A 147 4.05 15.69 4.51
N ILE A 148 4.09 16.29 3.32
CA ILE A 148 4.66 15.65 2.12
C ILE A 148 6.14 15.33 2.35
N ARG A 149 6.91 16.26 2.93
CA ARG A 149 8.32 16.02 3.26
C ARG A 149 8.48 14.86 4.24
N GLU A 150 7.70 14.85 5.32
CA GLU A 150 7.74 13.79 6.32
C GLU A 150 7.38 12.40 5.73
N LEU A 151 6.48 12.34 4.75
CA LEU A 151 6.22 11.11 4.00
C LEU A 151 7.43 10.62 3.19
N PHE A 152 8.12 11.54 2.50
CA PHE A 152 9.32 11.18 1.75
C PHE A 152 10.44 10.70 2.69
N ASP A 153 10.60 11.34 3.86
CA ASP A 153 11.61 10.95 4.85
C ASP A 153 11.33 9.57 5.47
N SER A 154 10.06 9.12 5.47
CA SER A 154 9.68 7.80 5.98
C SER A 154 9.75 6.66 4.95
N HIS A 155 10.08 6.96 3.69
CA HIS A 155 10.04 5.99 2.60
C HIS A 155 11.34 5.96 1.78
N HIS A 156 11.83 4.75 1.51
CA HIS A 156 13.06 4.54 0.73
C HIS A 156 12.99 4.96 -0.75
N SER A 157 11.78 5.09 -1.31
CA SER A 157 11.58 5.36 -2.73
C SER A 157 10.15 5.83 -2.99
N ALA A 158 9.93 6.51 -4.12
CA ALA A 158 8.62 6.98 -4.54
C ALA A 158 8.43 6.80 -6.06
N ILE A 159 7.18 6.51 -6.45
CA ILE A 159 6.71 6.48 -7.83
C ILE A 159 5.65 7.57 -7.98
N TYR A 160 5.77 8.37 -9.04
CA TYR A 160 4.79 9.39 -9.40
C TYR A 160 4.07 8.97 -10.69
N ALA A 161 2.78 8.67 -10.59
CA ALA A 161 1.96 8.07 -11.64
C ALA A 161 0.62 8.82 -11.82
N PRO A 162 0.62 10.08 -12.28
CA PRO A 162 -0.59 10.89 -12.38
C PRO A 162 -1.58 10.35 -13.42
N THR A 163 -1.12 9.89 -14.59
CA THR A 163 -1.98 9.38 -15.68
C THR A 163 -1.28 8.24 -16.45
N PHE A 164 -2.07 7.33 -17.02
CA PHE A 164 -1.55 6.34 -17.98
C PHE A 164 -1.28 7.01 -19.32
N GLU A 165 -0.14 7.71 -19.45
CA GLU A 165 0.36 8.06 -20.77
C GLU A 165 0.90 6.77 -21.40
N ALA A 166 0.17 6.24 -22.40
CA ALA A 166 0.64 5.14 -23.22
C ALA A 166 1.94 5.56 -23.93
N ARG A 167 3.08 5.29 -23.28
CA ARG A 167 4.46 5.42 -23.78
C ARG A 167 4.65 6.46 -24.90
N ARG A 168 5.05 7.67 -24.52
CA ARG A 168 6.20 8.30 -25.18
C ARG A 168 7.32 8.35 -24.15
N GLY A 169 8.41 7.66 -24.47
CA GLY A 169 9.37 7.18 -23.50
C GLY A 169 9.97 8.29 -22.64
N CYS A 170 9.98 8.05 -21.33
CA CYS A 170 11.08 8.50 -20.49
C CYS A 170 11.15 7.54 -19.30
N CYS A 171 12.10 6.60 -19.36
CA CYS A 171 12.59 5.95 -18.17
C CYS A 171 13.30 7.02 -17.35
N ILE A 172 12.96 7.17 -16.08
CA ILE A 172 13.84 7.84 -15.12
C ILE A 172 14.06 6.83 -13.99
N PHE A 173 15.35 6.59 -13.75
CA PHE A 173 15.91 5.59 -12.84
C PHE A 173 15.61 5.88 -11.37
#